data_AF-A0AAN8J2E8-F1
#
_entry.id   AF-A0AAN8J2E8-F1
#
_cell.length_a   1.000
_cell.length_b   1.000
_cell.length_c   1.000
_cell.angle_alpha   90.00
_cell.angle_beta   90.00
_cell.angle_gamma   90.00
#
_symmetry.space_group_name_H-M   'P 1'
#
loop_
_entity.id
_entity.type
_entity.pdbx_description
1 polymer ?
#
loop_
_entity_poly.entity_id
_entity_poly.type
_entity_poly.pdbx_seq_one_letter_code
_entity_poly.pdbx_strand_id
1 'polypeptide(L)'
;MCERQRATVVSGVTDYVVDKNGSTLMLTTGEQAFRYADGNLSPLAIGSVAGDPGTPAGFVFDAQFCPSDSKLVSYVLNKQVHVERDGCLIYRTTSSDPNISNGVPPFIAQEELDRFQAVWLLYERVDETMVRSLIFVCPGREAQPPMKYPVAGTDNAVSQLRLIVVDGNTVSFLFSLVEITYSFRDSGC
;
A
#
# COMPACT_ATOMS: atom_id res chain seq x y z
N MET A 1 6.32 6.24 6.79
CA MET A 1 7.08 5.68 5.66
C MET A 1 8.51 6.22 5.64
N CYS A 2 8.72 7.54 5.59
CA CYS A 2 10.08 8.12 5.59
C CYS A 2 10.93 7.73 6.80
N GLU A 3 10.35 7.69 8.00
CA GLU A 3 11.05 7.22 9.21
C GLU A 3 11.56 5.77 9.06
N ARG A 4 10.72 4.89 8.49
CA ARG A 4 11.04 3.47 8.29
C ARG A 4 12.05 3.22 7.17
N GLN A 5 11.93 3.98 6.09
CA GLN A 5 12.89 3.94 4.98
C GLN A 5 14.21 4.66 5.31
N ARG A 6 14.34 5.21 6.52
CA ARG A 6 15.47 6.07 6.93
C ARG A 6 15.73 7.20 5.93
N ALA A 7 14.68 7.64 5.26
CA ALA A 7 14.72 8.69 4.26
C ALA A 7 14.57 10.05 4.96
N THR A 8 15.40 11.01 4.58
CA THR A 8 15.19 12.41 4.97
C THR A 8 13.80 12.87 4.52
N VAL A 9 13.08 13.59 5.37
CA VAL A 9 11.82 14.24 4.99
C VAL A 9 12.15 15.31 3.96
N VAL A 10 12.01 14.96 2.68
CA VAL A 10 12.22 15.88 1.56
C VAL A 10 10.85 16.39 1.13
N SER A 11 10.71 17.72 1.04
CA SER A 11 9.56 18.34 0.38
C SER A 11 9.72 18.18 -1.14
N GLY A 12 8.72 17.63 -1.82
CA GLY A 12 8.71 17.45 -3.27
C GLY A 12 8.36 16.03 -3.71
N VAL A 13 8.93 15.62 -4.86
CA VAL A 13 8.79 14.26 -5.39
C VAL A 13 9.63 13.32 -4.54
N THR A 14 8.98 12.34 -3.92
CA THR A 14 9.63 11.33 -3.07
C THR A 14 10.00 10.09 -3.86
N ASP A 15 9.26 9.79 -4.93
CA ASP A 15 9.51 8.62 -5.77
C ASP A 15 8.97 8.84 -7.19
N TYR A 16 9.50 8.09 -8.16
CA TYR A 16 9.01 8.11 -9.53
C TYR A 16 9.17 6.75 -10.21
N VAL A 17 8.26 6.44 -11.13
CA VAL A 17 8.30 5.22 -11.93
C VAL A 17 8.10 5.60 -13.40
N VAL A 18 8.94 5.08 -14.28
CA VAL A 18 8.84 5.30 -15.73
C VAL A 18 8.29 4.04 -16.37
N ASP A 19 7.36 4.21 -17.31
CA ASP A 19 6.90 3.09 -18.14
C ASP A 19 8.04 2.56 -19.03
N LYS A 20 7.95 1.29 -19.46
CA LYS A 20 8.93 0.61 -20.30
C LYS A 20 9.35 1.41 -21.55
N ASN A 21 8.41 2.15 -22.16
CA ASN A 21 8.68 2.94 -23.36
C ASN A 21 9.13 4.38 -23.08
N GLY A 22 9.14 4.81 -21.81
CA GLY A 22 9.49 6.18 -21.43
C GLY A 22 8.42 7.23 -21.76
N SER A 23 7.27 6.84 -22.32
CA SER A 23 6.19 7.76 -22.70
C SER A 23 5.38 8.27 -21.51
N THR A 24 5.37 7.50 -20.42
CA THR A 24 4.54 7.76 -19.25
C THR A 24 5.39 7.69 -17.99
N LEU A 25 5.15 8.63 -17.08
CA LEU A 25 5.84 8.74 -15.80
C LEU A 25 4.80 8.81 -14.67
N MET A 26 5.02 8.08 -13.58
CA MET A 26 4.33 8.30 -12.31
C MET A 26 5.26 9.05 -11.38
N LEU A 27 4.72 10.06 -10.71
CA LEU A 27 5.41 10.88 -9.72
C LEU A 27 4.65 10.77 -8.41
N THR A 28 5.33 10.36 -7.34
CA THR A 28 4.77 10.30 -6.00
C THR A 28 5.31 11.47 -5.19
N THR A 29 4.43 12.24 -4.58
CA THR A 29 4.78 13.29 -3.62
C THR A 29 4.34 12.87 -2.22
N GLY A 30 4.66 13.68 -1.20
CA GLY A 30 4.20 13.42 0.16
C GLY A 30 2.67 13.43 0.34
N GLU A 31 1.91 13.98 -0.62
CA GLU A 31 0.46 14.17 -0.49
C GLU A 31 -0.34 13.41 -1.57
N GLN A 32 0.21 13.26 -2.78
CA GLN A 32 -0.52 12.74 -3.92
C GLN A 32 0.43 12.08 -4.93
N ALA A 33 -0.11 11.22 -5.80
CA ALA A 33 0.61 10.70 -6.94
C ALA A 33 -0.01 11.21 -8.26
N PHE A 34 0.85 11.48 -9.24
CA PHE A 34 0.51 12.06 -10.54
C PHE A 34 1.00 11.15 -11.66
N ARG A 35 0.28 11.15 -12.77
CA ARG A 35 0.67 10.58 -14.06
C ARG A 35 1.03 11.71 -15.01
N TYR A 36 2.18 11.61 -15.63
CA TYR A 36 2.61 12.46 -16.73
C TYR A 36 2.61 11.65 -18.02
N ALA A 37 1.88 12.12 -19.03
CA ALA A 37 1.78 11.52 -20.35
C ALA A 37 1.54 12.61 -21.40
N ASP A 38 2.20 12.53 -22.56
CA ASP A 38 1.98 13.44 -23.70
C ASP A 38 2.03 14.93 -23.33
N GLY A 39 2.94 15.33 -22.45
CA GLY A 39 3.08 16.71 -21.99
C GLY A 39 2.08 17.15 -20.92
N ASN A 40 1.15 16.28 -20.52
CA ASN A 40 0.10 16.57 -19.54
C ASN A 40 0.35 15.85 -18.22
N LEU A 41 0.16 16.56 -17.11
CA LEU A 41 0.19 16.00 -15.77
C LEU A 41 -1.25 15.87 -15.24
N SER A 42 -1.66 14.67 -14.88
CA SER A 42 -2.95 14.37 -14.26
C SER A 42 -2.75 13.65 -12.93
N PRO A 43 -3.63 13.84 -11.93
CA PRO A 43 -3.57 13.02 -10.72
C PRO A 43 -3.90 11.56 -11.04
N LEU A 44 -3.17 10.60 -10.45
CA LEU A 44 -3.66 9.21 -10.38
C LEU A 44 -4.97 9.23 -9.59
N ALA A 45 -5.94 8.36 -9.93
CA ALA A 45 -7.32 8.57 -9.49
C ALA A 45 -7.41 8.64 -7.96
N ILE A 46 -7.47 9.86 -7.43
CA ILE A 46 -8.35 10.16 -6.31
C ILE A 46 -9.70 9.79 -6.84
N GLY A 47 -10.33 8.78 -6.25
CA GLY A 47 -11.69 8.40 -6.54
C GLY A 47 -12.62 9.60 -6.39
N SER A 48 -12.77 10.38 -7.44
CA SER A 48 -14.09 10.81 -7.88
C SER A 48 -14.67 9.60 -8.61
N VAL A 49 -14.99 8.55 -7.85
CA VAL A 49 -16.16 7.78 -8.22
C VAL A 49 -17.27 8.83 -8.24
N ALA A 50 -17.85 9.11 -9.41
CA ALA A 50 -19.01 9.96 -9.51
C ALA A 50 -20.11 9.35 -8.62
N GLY A 51 -20.18 9.77 -7.35
CA GLY A 51 -21.06 9.19 -6.34
C GLY A 51 -20.51 8.98 -4.92
N ASP A 52 -19.20 9.17 -4.63
CA ASP A 52 -18.68 8.99 -3.25
C ASP A 52 -18.07 10.30 -2.69
N PRO A 53 -18.90 11.24 -2.20
CA PRO A 53 -18.44 12.47 -1.56
C PRO A 53 -17.95 12.14 -0.15
N GLY A 54 -16.74 11.61 -0.02
CA GLY A 54 -16.26 11.27 1.32
C GLY A 54 -14.87 10.65 1.46
N THR A 55 -14.18 10.28 0.38
CA THR A 55 -12.81 9.78 0.54
C THR A 55 -11.85 10.96 0.70
N PRO A 56 -11.26 11.22 1.88
CA PRO A 56 -10.22 12.24 2.00
C PRO A 56 -9.10 11.94 1.02
N ALA A 57 -8.37 12.99 0.60
CA ALA A 57 -7.15 12.85 -0.19
C ALA A 57 -6.23 11.84 0.50
N GLY A 58 -6.24 10.61 -0.01
CA GLY A 58 -5.54 9.50 0.60
C GLY A 58 -4.13 9.43 0.07
N PHE A 59 -3.20 9.02 0.92
CA PHE A 59 -1.82 8.81 0.52
C PHE A 59 -1.75 7.60 -0.43
N VAL A 60 -1.27 7.84 -1.65
CA VAL A 60 -0.98 6.78 -2.62
C VAL A 60 0.38 6.18 -2.27
N PHE A 61 0.40 4.86 -2.14
CA PHE A 61 1.57 4.08 -1.79
C PHE A 61 1.86 3.05 -2.89
N ASP A 62 3.15 2.85 -3.18
CA ASP A 62 3.66 1.81 -4.07
C ASP A 62 2.94 1.76 -5.44
N ALA A 63 2.87 2.90 -6.12
CA ALA A 63 2.28 3.00 -7.46
C ALA A 63 3.26 2.48 -8.51
N GLN A 64 2.84 1.53 -9.34
CA GLN A 64 3.73 0.89 -10.30
C GLN A 64 3.01 0.67 -11.68
N PHE A 65 3.76 0.55 -12.79
CA PHE A 65 3.29 0.20 -14.17
C PHE A 65 3.43 -1.27 -14.56
N CYS A 66 2.37 -1.88 -15.11
CA CYS A 66 2.36 -3.32 -15.33
C CYS A 66 3.45 -3.70 -16.34
N PRO A 67 4.38 -4.61 -16.00
CA PRO A 67 5.52 -4.92 -16.85
C PRO A 67 5.14 -5.44 -18.24
N SER A 68 3.96 -6.07 -18.37
CA SER A 68 3.44 -6.61 -19.62
C SER A 68 2.48 -5.67 -20.37
N ASP A 69 1.86 -4.71 -19.68
CA ASP A 69 0.87 -3.79 -20.25
C ASP A 69 0.96 -2.41 -19.59
N SER A 70 1.62 -1.47 -20.24
CA SER A 70 1.87 -0.12 -19.71
C SER A 70 0.61 0.69 -19.37
N LYS A 71 -0.55 0.26 -19.88
CA LYS A 71 -1.85 0.87 -19.61
C LYS A 71 -2.40 0.52 -18.25
N LEU A 72 -1.91 -0.57 -17.65
CA LEU A 72 -2.31 -1.04 -16.35
C LEU A 72 -1.41 -0.46 -15.27
N VAL A 73 -2.05 0.07 -14.24
CA VAL A 73 -1.40 0.71 -13.10
C VAL A 73 -1.98 0.12 -11.83
N SER A 74 -1.12 -0.32 -10.92
CA SER A 74 -1.53 -0.75 -9.58
C SER A 74 -0.95 0.19 -8.54
N TYR A 75 -1.75 0.50 -7.53
CA TYR A 75 -1.32 1.33 -6.40
C TYR A 75 -2.15 0.98 -5.17
N VAL A 76 -1.65 1.39 -4.01
CA VAL A 76 -2.37 1.23 -2.75
C VAL A 76 -2.86 2.60 -2.29
N LEU A 77 -4.15 2.69 -1.99
CA LEU A 77 -4.79 3.90 -1.48
C LEU A 77 -5.69 3.50 -0.32
N ASN A 78 -5.56 4.19 0.82
CA ASN A 78 -6.36 3.93 2.03
C ASN A 78 -6.32 2.46 2.48
N LYS A 79 -5.13 1.84 2.47
CA LYS A 79 -4.92 0.43 2.81
C LYS A 79 -5.65 -0.57 1.89
N GLN A 80 -6.02 -0.14 0.68
CA GLN A 80 -6.68 -0.98 -0.33
C GLN A 80 -5.90 -0.96 -1.64
N VAL A 81 -5.81 -2.11 -2.30
CA VAL A 81 -5.22 -2.22 -3.63
C VAL A 81 -6.20 -1.71 -4.66
N HIS A 82 -5.72 -0.83 -5.53
CA HIS A 82 -6.44 -0.28 -6.67
C HIS A 82 -5.72 -0.67 -7.95
N VAL A 83 -6.50 -0.98 -8.99
CA VAL A 83 -6.00 -1.25 -10.33
C VAL A 83 -6.76 -0.37 -11.31
N GLU A 84 -6.01 0.40 -12.08
CA GLU A 84 -6.51 1.23 -13.16
C GLU A 84 -6.06 0.72 -14.52
N ARG A 85 -6.87 0.99 -15.54
CA ARG A 85 -6.52 0.85 -16.95
C ARG A 85 -6.78 2.18 -17.65
N ASP A 86 -5.76 2.72 -18.31
CA ASP A 86 -5.87 4.00 -19.06
C ASP A 86 -6.47 5.15 -18.22
N GLY A 87 -6.27 5.13 -16.89
CA GLY A 87 -6.79 6.14 -15.95
C GLY A 87 -8.22 5.90 -15.45
N CYS A 88 -8.85 4.80 -15.86
CA CYS A 88 -10.12 4.35 -15.31
C CYS A 88 -9.91 3.24 -14.27
N LEU A 89 -10.50 3.39 -13.09
CA LEU A 89 -10.47 2.37 -12.05
C LEU A 89 -11.26 1.14 -12.50
N ILE A 90 -10.58 -0.01 -12.62
CA ILE A 90 -11.21 -1.28 -13.01
C ILE A 90 -11.39 -2.23 -11.83
N TYR A 91 -10.63 -2.05 -10.75
CA TYR A 91 -10.73 -2.88 -9.56
C TYR A 91 -10.25 -2.16 -8.31
N ARG A 92 -10.91 -2.44 -7.18
CA ARG A 92 -10.44 -2.06 -5.84
C ARG A 92 -10.78 -3.16 -4.84
N THR A 93 -9.89 -3.40 -3.90
CA THR A 93 -10.24 -4.18 -2.71
C THR A 93 -11.09 -3.32 -1.77
N THR A 94 -11.98 -3.96 -1.02
CA THR A 94 -12.81 -3.28 -0.01
C THR A 94 -12.69 -4.01 1.32
N SER A 95 -12.42 -3.26 2.39
CA SER A 95 -12.51 -3.73 3.77
C SER A 95 -13.18 -2.66 4.61
N SER A 96 -14.13 -3.05 5.45
CA SER A 96 -14.73 -2.16 6.45
C SER A 96 -14.00 -2.22 7.80
N ASP A 97 -13.12 -3.20 8.00
CA ASP A 97 -12.37 -3.34 9.24
C ASP A 97 -11.06 -2.51 9.19
N PRO A 98 -10.83 -1.60 10.15
CA PRO A 98 -9.62 -0.79 10.19
C PRO A 98 -8.32 -1.57 10.47
N ASN A 99 -8.43 -2.79 11.02
CA ASN A 99 -7.30 -3.70 11.29
C ASN A 99 -6.91 -4.54 10.08
N ILE A 100 -7.72 -4.55 9.02
CA ILE A 100 -7.43 -5.29 7.80
C ILE A 100 -6.88 -4.33 6.75
N SER A 101 -5.73 -4.69 6.18
CA SER A 101 -5.12 -3.96 5.06
C SER A 101 -4.85 -4.89 3.89
N ASN A 102 -4.93 -4.35 2.68
CA ASN A 102 -4.62 -5.05 1.44
C ASN A 102 -3.51 -4.27 0.71
N GLY A 103 -2.40 -4.93 0.44
CA GLY A 103 -1.22 -4.32 -0.20
C GLY A 103 -0.36 -3.47 0.74
N VAL A 104 -0.56 -3.55 2.06
CA VAL A 104 0.30 -2.86 3.03
C VAL A 104 1.01 -3.92 3.89
N PRO A 105 2.34 -4.02 3.86
CA PRO A 105 3.07 -4.94 4.72
C PRO A 105 2.85 -4.61 6.21
N PRO A 106 2.81 -5.61 7.12
CA PRO A 106 2.68 -5.35 8.55
C PRO A 106 3.90 -4.59 9.09
N PHE A 107 3.74 -3.93 10.25
CA PHE A 107 4.82 -3.15 10.88
C PHE A 107 6.15 -3.91 10.95
N ILE A 108 6.11 -5.16 11.41
CA ILE A 108 7.31 -5.98 11.57
C ILE A 108 8.03 -6.28 10.24
N ALA A 109 7.27 -6.43 9.15
CA ALA A 109 7.87 -6.68 7.84
C ALA A 109 8.59 -5.43 7.30
N GLN A 110 8.12 -4.24 7.68
CA GLN A 110 8.77 -2.98 7.32
C GLN A 110 10.04 -2.73 8.14
N GLU A 111 10.00 -2.97 9.46
CA GLU A 111 11.13 -2.65 10.35
C GLU A 111 12.25 -3.71 10.34
N GLU A 112 11.90 -5.00 10.35
CA GLU A 112 12.87 -6.08 10.58
C GLU A 112 13.29 -6.81 9.30
N LEU A 113 12.47 -6.71 8.24
CA LEU A 113 12.68 -7.44 6.98
C LEU A 113 12.93 -6.53 5.78
N ASP A 114 13.00 -5.21 5.99
CA ASP A 114 13.17 -4.18 4.94
C ASP A 114 12.19 -4.35 3.75
N ARG A 115 10.97 -4.86 4.01
CA ARG A 115 9.97 -5.16 2.98
C ARG A 115 8.91 -4.05 2.92
N PHE A 116 9.07 -3.18 1.93
CA PHE A 116 8.20 -2.02 1.72
C PHE A 116 7.28 -2.13 0.48
N GLN A 117 7.44 -3.16 -0.34
CA GLN A 117 6.66 -3.31 -1.58
C GLN A 117 5.37 -4.11 -1.35
N ALA A 118 4.29 -3.63 -1.97
CA ALA A 118 2.94 -4.18 -1.94
C ALA A 118 2.72 -5.33 -2.94
N VAL A 119 3.58 -5.43 -3.95
CA VAL A 119 3.59 -6.43 -5.03
C VAL A 119 2.51 -6.23 -6.11
N TRP A 120 2.89 -6.65 -7.32
CA TRP A 120 2.18 -6.60 -8.61
C TRP A 120 1.09 -7.65 -8.75
N LEU A 121 -0.19 -7.26 -8.67
CA LEU A 121 -1.40 -8.10 -8.81
C LEU A 121 -1.50 -9.28 -7.83
N LEU A 122 -0.39 -9.83 -7.37
CA LEU A 122 -0.23 -10.61 -6.17
C LEU A 122 -0.05 -9.60 -5.03
N TYR A 123 -0.90 -9.62 -4.01
CA TYR A 123 -0.81 -8.71 -2.89
C TYR A 123 -1.01 -9.46 -1.58
N GLU A 124 -0.50 -8.89 -0.50
CA GLU A 124 -0.69 -9.40 0.85
C GLU A 124 -1.93 -8.76 1.47
N ARG A 125 -2.86 -9.58 1.94
CA ARG A 125 -3.87 -9.16 2.92
C ARG A 125 -3.31 -9.42 4.31
N VAL A 126 -3.27 -8.37 5.11
CA VAL A 126 -2.78 -8.41 6.49
C VAL A 126 -3.95 -8.16 7.44
N ASP A 127 -4.08 -9.00 8.45
CA ASP A 127 -5.06 -8.89 9.51
C ASP A 127 -4.35 -8.65 10.85
N GLU A 128 -4.46 -7.44 11.39
CA GLU A 128 -3.82 -7.02 12.63
C GLU A 128 -4.77 -7.06 13.84
N THR A 129 -5.91 -7.76 13.74
CA THR A 129 -6.94 -7.78 14.80
C THR A 129 -6.39 -8.29 16.13
N MET A 130 -5.59 -9.35 16.10
CA MET A 130 -4.96 -9.94 17.29
C MET A 130 -3.68 -9.23 17.73
N VAL A 131 -3.15 -8.32 16.90
CA VAL A 131 -1.91 -7.59 17.21
C VAL A 131 -2.18 -6.53 18.28
N ARG A 132 -1.33 -6.52 19.30
CA ARG A 132 -1.39 -5.56 20.40
C ARG A 132 -1.19 -4.12 19.90
N SER A 133 -1.92 -3.19 20.48
CA SER A 133 -1.71 -1.75 20.26
C SER A 133 -0.90 -1.13 21.40
N LEU A 134 0.11 -0.34 21.07
CA LEU A 134 0.93 0.42 22.02
C LEU A 134 0.81 1.92 21.73
N ILE A 135 0.92 2.74 22.76
CA ILE A 135 0.99 4.20 22.65
C ILE A 135 2.42 4.61 22.98
N PHE A 136 3.07 5.30 22.05
CA PHE A 136 4.39 5.88 22.26
C PHE A 136 4.23 7.35 22.61
N VAL A 137 4.75 7.75 23.77
CA VAL A 137 4.63 9.11 24.30
C VAL A 137 5.98 9.80 24.26
N CYS A 138 6.01 10.98 23.66
CA CYS A 138 7.16 11.87 23.69
C CYS A 138 6.88 13.02 24.68
N PRO A 139 7.69 13.22 25.74
CA PRO A 139 7.50 14.33 26.67
C PRO A 139 7.41 15.68 25.94
N GLY A 140 6.39 16.48 26.25
CA GLY A 140 6.17 17.78 25.61
C GLY A 140 5.48 17.72 24.24
N ARG A 141 5.06 16.55 23.77
CA ARG A 141 4.18 16.39 22.60
C ARG A 141 2.87 15.71 22.99
N GLU A 142 1.84 15.99 22.22
CA GLU A 142 0.56 15.29 22.34
C GLU A 142 0.75 13.78 22.08
N ALA A 143 -0.01 12.96 22.80
CA ALA A 143 0.03 11.52 22.64
C ALA A 143 -0.40 11.15 21.21
N GLN A 144 0.42 10.34 20.53
CA GLN A 144 0.05 9.84 19.21
C GLN A 144 -1.01 8.75 19.31
N PRO A 145 -1.82 8.54 18.26
CA PRO A 145 -2.75 7.42 18.20
C PRO A 145 -2.04 6.08 18.46
N PRO A 146 -2.71 5.10 19.10
CA PRO A 146 -2.12 3.78 19.32
C PRO A 146 -1.70 3.13 17.99
N MET A 147 -0.53 2.51 17.97
CA MET A 147 -0.02 1.76 16.81
C MET A 147 0.02 0.26 17.10
N LYS A 148 -0.21 -0.55 16.06
CA LYS A 148 -0.07 -2.00 16.12
C LYS A 148 1.42 -2.36 16.23
N TYR A 149 1.78 -3.05 17.31
CA TYR A 149 3.15 -3.39 17.64
C TYR A 149 3.21 -4.79 18.27
N PRO A 150 3.63 -5.82 17.51
CA PRO A 150 3.78 -7.16 18.04
C PRO A 150 5.02 -7.24 18.95
N VAL A 151 4.79 -7.54 20.23
CA VAL A 151 5.87 -7.79 21.19
C VAL A 151 6.32 -9.25 21.06
N ALA A 152 7.60 -9.53 21.31
CA ALA A 152 8.12 -10.90 21.31
C ALA A 152 7.25 -11.83 22.17
N GLY A 153 6.91 -13.01 21.61
CA GLY A 153 6.04 -13.98 22.27
C GLY A 153 4.53 -13.66 22.25
N THR A 154 4.09 -12.60 21.57
CA THR A 154 2.65 -12.29 21.36
C THR A 154 2.22 -12.54 19.91
N ASP A 155 0.91 -12.44 19.65
CA ASP A 155 0.34 -12.66 18.33
C ASP A 155 0.87 -11.66 17.30
N ASN A 156 1.31 -12.18 16.16
CA ASN A 156 1.64 -11.40 14.97
C ASN A 156 0.40 -11.20 14.09
N ALA A 157 0.53 -10.32 13.09
CA ALA A 157 -0.48 -10.17 12.06
C ALA A 157 -0.62 -11.46 11.25
N VAL A 158 -1.86 -11.81 10.88
CA VAL A 158 -2.13 -12.92 9.97
C VAL A 158 -2.04 -12.40 8.54
N SER A 159 -1.11 -12.96 7.78
CA SER A 159 -0.88 -12.57 6.39
C SER A 159 -1.36 -13.63 5.41
N GLN A 160 -2.07 -13.21 4.38
CA GLN A 160 -2.59 -14.06 3.32
C GLN A 160 -2.19 -13.52 1.96
N LEU A 161 -1.63 -14.38 1.12
CA LEU A 161 -1.29 -14.02 -0.24
C LEU A 161 -2.52 -14.17 -1.16
N ARG A 162 -2.84 -13.10 -1.90
CA ARG A 162 -4.00 -13.02 -2.80
C ARG A 162 -3.56 -12.60 -4.19
N LEU A 163 -4.24 -13.10 -5.21
CA LEU A 163 -3.94 -12.79 -6.61
C LEU A 163 -5.15 -12.15 -7.29
N ILE A 164 -4.89 -11.06 -7.99
CA ILE A 164 -5.79 -10.36 -8.91
C ILE A 164 -5.41 -10.82 -10.31
N VAL A 165 -6.39 -11.31 -11.07
CA VAL A 165 -6.21 -11.70 -12.46
C VAL A 165 -7.01 -10.71 -13.31
N VAL A 166 -6.30 -10.02 -14.20
CA VAL A 166 -6.90 -9.08 -15.16
C VAL A 166 -6.83 -9.75 -16.53
N ASP A 167 -7.99 -10.16 -17.05
CA ASP A 167 -8.15 -10.70 -18.40
C ASP A 167 -8.95 -9.72 -19.26
N GLY A 168 -8.25 -8.93 -20.06
CA GLY A 168 -8.84 -7.82 -20.81
C GLY A 168 -9.54 -6.81 -19.89
N ASN A 169 -10.88 -6.78 -19.95
CA ASN A 169 -11.74 -5.93 -19.11
C ASN A 169 -12.33 -6.66 -17.90
N THR A 170 -12.12 -7.96 -17.78
CA THR A 170 -12.62 -8.74 -16.64
C THR A 170 -11.54 -8.80 -15.57
N VAL A 171 -11.89 -8.38 -14.36
CA VAL A 171 -11.03 -8.56 -13.18
C VAL A 171 -11.64 -9.62 -12.28
N SER A 172 -10.87 -10.67 -12.02
CA SER A 172 -11.21 -11.72 -11.08
C SER A 172 -10.15 -11.80 -9.99
N PHE A 173 -10.49 -12.40 -8.85
CA PHE A 173 -9.55 -12.57 -7.76
C PHE A 173 -9.64 -13.98 -7.21
N LEU A 174 -8.48 -14.57 -6.93
CA LEU A 174 -8.37 -15.88 -6.29
C LEU A 174 -8.14 -15.69 -4.79
N PHE A 175 -8.94 -16.39 -3.99
CA PHE A 175 -8.73 -16.49 -2.56
C PHE A 175 -7.62 -17.50 -2.25
N SER A 176 -6.71 -17.07 -1.38
CA SER A 176 -5.75 -17.90 -0.63
C SER A 176 -4.82 -18.77 -1.49
N LEU A 177 -3.66 -18.22 -1.84
CA LEU A 177 -2.53 -19.02 -2.34
C LEU A 177 -1.72 -19.66 -1.20
N VAL A 178 -1.45 -18.92 -0.13
CA VAL A 178 -0.65 -19.33 1.05
C VAL A 178 -1.01 -18.44 2.25
N GLU A 179 -1.03 -19.02 3.47
CA GLU A 179 -1.06 -18.29 4.74
C GLU A 179 0.37 -18.17 5.29
N ILE A 180 0.80 -16.96 5.63
CA ILE A 180 2.14 -16.66 6.12
C ILE A 180 2.01 -16.16 7.56
N THR A 181 2.63 -16.87 8.49
CA THR A 181 2.74 -16.44 9.88
C THR A 181 4.17 -16.02 10.16
N TYR A 182 4.37 -14.76 10.55
CA TYR A 182 5.64 -14.30 11.07
C TYR A 182 5.79 -14.78 12.52
N SER A 183 6.94 -15.34 12.90
CA SER A 183 7.22 -15.70 14.29
C SER A 183 8.50 -15.02 14.76
N PHE A 184 8.39 -14.18 15.78
CA PHE A 184 9.54 -13.61 16.46
C PHE A 184 9.82 -14.43 17.71
N ARG A 185 10.94 -15.15 17.73
CA ARG A 185 11.44 -15.81 18.94
C ARG A 185 12.54 -14.93 19.50
N ASP A 186 12.39 -14.54 20.76
CA ASP A 186 13.47 -13.90 21.50
C ASP A 186 14.62 -14.93 21.58
N SER A 187 15.67 -14.72 20.78
CA SER A 187 16.93 -15.41 20.98
C SER A 187 17.58 -14.75 22.19
N GLY A 188 17.20 -15.24 23.37
CA GLY A 188 17.77 -14.78 24.64
C GLY A 188 19.29 -14.76 24.58
N CYS A 189 19.87 -13.63 24.98
CA CYS A 189 21.25 -13.56 25.44
C CYS A 189 21.33 -14.09 26.88
#